data_AF-A0A401ZR09-F1
#
_entry.id   AF-A0A401ZR09-F1
#
_cell.length_a   1.000
_cell.length_b   1.000
_cell.length_c   1.000
_cell.angle_alpha   90.00
_cell.angle_beta   90.00
_cell.angle_gamma   90.00
#
_symmetry.space_group_name_H-M   'P 1'
#
loop_
_entity.id
_entity.type
_entity.pdbx_description
1 polymer ?
#
loop_
_entity_poly.entity_id
_entity_poly.type
_entity_poly.pdbx_seq_one_letter_code
_entity_poly.pdbx_strand_id
1 'polypeptide(L)'
;MNDSRSKDAHNGVQEKSSDDLVVDLSLLFARAMRANPNTCFSNVIDMMVHYLPEAFSAAGKLVEGWYVVDLEDEVVINEHGWYALPDGQILDPTVVILVPPDRSVYYFSGVERTYQEVNMILQQKEAWFPYVRCVGTYGEDGLGHPDYAAAYEAARKKALALAHASTPPKHMTFLTAQDLEGPQEAMELQVHLFLVSPTRSEEEQSGEVQSDS
;
A
#
# COMPACT_ATOMS: atom_id res chain seq x y z
N MET A 1 -36.54 -30.29 2.17
CA MET A 1 -35.91 -29.65 1.01
C MET A 1 -35.19 -28.41 1.52
N ASN A 2 -33.94 -28.57 1.93
CA ASN A 2 -33.10 -27.46 2.38
C ASN A 2 -32.30 -27.00 1.16
N ASP A 3 -32.53 -25.75 0.76
CA ASP A 3 -31.90 -25.09 -0.36
C ASP A 3 -30.49 -24.64 0.09
N SER A 4 -29.51 -25.53 -0.06
CA SER A 4 -28.09 -25.25 0.11
C SER A 4 -27.59 -24.47 -1.11
N ARG A 5 -27.91 -23.18 -1.17
CA ARG A 5 -27.38 -22.28 -2.21
C ARG A 5 -25.95 -21.87 -1.86
N SER A 6 -25.03 -22.47 -2.61
CA SER A 6 -23.80 -21.90 -3.17
C SER A 6 -22.89 -21.11 -2.21
N LYS A 7 -21.87 -21.80 -1.70
CA LYS A 7 -20.67 -21.23 -1.06
C LYS A 7 -19.45 -21.29 -2.00
N ASP A 8 -19.64 -21.15 -3.31
CA ASP A 8 -18.53 -21.23 -4.28
C ASP A 8 -18.57 -20.06 -5.26
N ALA A 9 -18.41 -18.86 -4.71
CA ALA A 9 -17.85 -17.74 -5.45
C ALA A 9 -16.56 -17.35 -4.72
N HIS A 10 -15.52 -18.17 -4.85
CA HIS A 10 -14.16 -17.65 -4.73
C HIS A 10 -13.97 -16.67 -5.88
N ASN A 11 -14.42 -15.43 -5.66
CA ASN A 11 -14.01 -14.29 -6.47
C ASN A 11 -12.48 -14.31 -6.41
N GLY A 12 -11.84 -14.57 -7.56
CA GLY A 12 -10.38 -14.65 -7.62
C GLY A 12 -9.77 -13.36 -7.08
N VAL A 13 -8.61 -13.49 -6.43
CA VAL A 13 -7.82 -12.32 -5.99
C VAL A 13 -7.58 -11.42 -7.19
N GLN A 14 -8.06 -10.19 -7.11
CA GLN A 14 -7.84 -9.18 -8.14
C GLN A 14 -6.49 -8.52 -7.92
N GLU A 15 -5.64 -8.57 -8.94
CA GLU A 15 -4.40 -7.78 -9.01
C GLU A 15 -4.77 -6.33 -9.32
N LYS A 16 -4.27 -5.41 -8.51
CA LYS A 16 -4.25 -3.96 -8.79
C LYS A 16 -2.81 -3.51 -9.07
N SER A 17 -2.63 -2.40 -9.76
CA SER A 17 -1.30 -1.90 -10.15
C SER A 17 -1.03 -0.48 -9.64
N SER A 18 0.13 0.08 -9.97
CA SER A 18 0.45 1.50 -9.81
C SER A 18 -0.58 2.43 -10.47
N ASP A 19 -1.34 1.96 -11.47
CA ASP A 19 -2.39 2.77 -12.12
C ASP A 19 -3.59 3.03 -11.21
N ASP A 20 -3.81 2.15 -10.21
CA ASP A 20 -4.85 2.31 -9.21
C ASP A 20 -4.41 3.22 -8.05
N LEU A 21 -3.11 3.53 -7.94
CA LEU A 21 -2.53 4.34 -6.87
C LEU A 21 -2.70 5.84 -7.15
N VAL A 22 -3.40 6.56 -6.27
CA VAL A 22 -3.51 8.03 -6.35
C VAL A 22 -2.23 8.65 -5.76
N VAL A 23 -1.20 8.76 -6.59
CA VAL A 23 0.16 9.15 -6.18
C VAL A 23 0.19 10.51 -5.47
N ASP A 24 -0.38 11.56 -6.08
CA ASP A 24 -0.34 12.91 -5.52
C ASP A 24 -1.02 13.02 -4.15
N LEU A 25 -2.17 12.36 -4.01
CA LEU A 25 -2.92 12.35 -2.76
C LEU A 25 -2.22 11.52 -1.68
N SER A 26 -1.63 10.38 -2.07
CA SER A 26 -0.82 9.55 -1.17
C SER A 26 0.42 10.31 -0.66
N LEU A 27 1.10 11.05 -1.55
CA LEU A 27 2.24 11.91 -1.20
C LEU A 27 1.84 13.07 -0.28
N LEU A 28 0.66 13.66 -0.50
CA LEU A 28 0.12 14.71 0.36
C LEU A 28 -0.06 14.19 1.79
N PHE A 29 -0.69 13.02 1.96
CA PHE A 29 -0.85 12.42 3.30
C PHE A 29 0.47 11.99 3.91
N ALA A 30 1.34 11.35 3.14
CA ALA A 30 2.70 11.00 3.56
C ALA A 30 3.42 12.19 4.20
N ARG A 31 3.36 13.36 3.57
CA ARG A 31 3.96 14.60 4.09
C ARG A 31 3.23 15.14 5.32
N ALA A 32 1.89 15.18 5.28
CA ALA A 32 1.08 15.72 6.36
C ALA A 32 1.30 14.96 7.68
N MET A 33 1.40 13.63 7.60
CA MET A 33 1.57 12.72 8.74
C MET A 33 3.03 12.53 9.15
N ARG A 34 3.98 12.99 8.32
CA ARG A 34 5.39 12.61 8.42
C ARG A 34 5.53 11.09 8.43
N ALA A 35 4.87 10.43 7.48
CA ALA A 35 4.80 8.99 7.37
C ALA A 35 6.20 8.35 7.41
N ASN A 36 6.32 7.27 8.17
CA ASN A 36 7.57 6.54 8.32
C ASN A 36 7.55 5.33 7.38
N PRO A 37 8.56 5.17 6.50
CA PRO A 37 8.60 4.08 5.52
C PRO A 37 8.45 2.67 6.14
N ASN A 38 8.88 2.48 7.39
CA ASN A 38 8.90 1.15 8.02
C ASN A 38 7.65 0.82 8.84
N THR A 39 6.61 1.67 8.81
CA THR A 39 5.39 1.49 9.62
C THR A 39 4.12 1.66 8.79
N CYS A 40 3.96 0.84 7.74
CA CYS A 40 2.85 0.97 6.78
C CYS A 40 1.46 0.96 7.42
N PHE A 41 1.18 0.00 8.31
CA PHE A 41 -0.09 -0.08 9.01
C PHE A 41 -0.35 1.15 9.89
N SER A 42 0.68 1.65 10.59
CA SER A 42 0.53 2.86 11.39
C SER A 42 0.24 4.09 10.52
N ASN A 43 0.92 4.24 9.37
CA ASN A 43 0.69 5.37 8.47
C ASN A 43 -0.73 5.35 7.89
N VAL A 44 -1.21 4.20 7.45
CA VAL A 44 -2.54 4.10 6.86
C VAL A 44 -3.63 4.28 7.93
N ILE A 45 -3.44 3.75 9.14
CA ILE A 45 -4.37 3.97 10.26
C ILE A 45 -4.41 5.44 10.66
N ASP A 46 -3.24 6.10 10.78
CA ASP A 46 -3.17 7.54 11.09
C ASP A 46 -3.93 8.36 10.03
N MET A 47 -3.70 8.07 8.75
CA MET A 47 -4.41 8.71 7.64
C MET A 47 -5.92 8.58 7.78
N MET A 48 -6.38 7.36 8.05
CA MET A 48 -7.78 7.01 8.06
C MET A 48 -8.52 7.56 9.28
N VAL A 49 -7.88 7.55 10.44
CA VAL A 49 -8.48 7.99 11.71
C VAL A 49 -8.39 9.50 11.89
N HIS A 50 -7.28 10.12 11.48
CA HIS A 50 -6.99 11.52 11.80
C HIS A 50 -7.18 12.48 10.62
N TYR A 51 -7.05 12.02 9.37
CA TYR A 51 -7.09 12.90 8.19
C TYR A 51 -8.29 12.66 7.29
N LEU A 52 -8.81 11.44 7.25
CA LEU A 52 -9.95 11.03 6.41
C LEU A 52 -11.10 10.35 7.19
N PRO A 53 -11.50 10.80 8.40
CA PRO A 53 -12.49 10.08 9.19
C PRO A 53 -13.87 10.01 8.51
N GLU A 54 -14.28 11.06 7.81
CA GLU A 54 -15.57 11.11 7.10
C GLU A 54 -15.57 10.22 5.85
N ALA A 55 -14.53 10.32 5.02
CA ALA A 55 -14.40 9.50 3.82
C ALA A 55 -14.30 8.00 4.15
N PHE A 56 -13.54 7.66 5.20
CA PHE A 56 -13.39 6.28 5.63
C PHE A 56 -14.67 5.72 6.24
N SER A 57 -15.34 6.48 7.12
CA SER A 57 -16.60 6.04 7.73
C SER A 57 -17.72 5.86 6.71
N ALA A 58 -17.71 6.60 5.60
CA ALA A 58 -18.73 6.49 4.56
C ALA A 58 -18.59 5.22 3.72
N ALA A 59 -17.40 4.92 3.20
CA ALA A 59 -17.24 3.80 2.25
C ALA A 59 -15.80 3.27 2.06
N GLY A 60 -14.78 3.89 2.64
CA GLY A 60 -13.41 3.39 2.49
C GLY A 60 -13.15 2.07 3.23
N LYS A 61 -12.05 1.41 2.87
CA LYS A 61 -11.59 0.18 3.52
C LYS A 61 -10.11 0.25 3.87
N LEU A 62 -9.76 -0.24 5.06
CA LEU A 62 -8.37 -0.65 5.33
C LEU A 62 -8.19 -2.01 4.66
N VAL A 63 -7.13 -2.19 3.90
CA VAL A 63 -6.78 -3.48 3.32
C VAL A 63 -5.51 -3.99 3.98
N GLU A 64 -5.57 -5.20 4.52
CA GLU A 64 -4.43 -6.02 4.91
C GLU A 64 -4.13 -6.96 3.74
N GLY A 65 -2.95 -6.88 3.15
CA GLY A 65 -2.62 -7.71 2.00
C GLY A 65 -1.15 -7.69 1.68
N TRP A 66 -0.85 -7.80 0.39
CA TRP A 66 0.51 -7.92 -0.12
C TRP A 66 0.72 -6.98 -1.28
N TYR A 67 1.90 -6.39 -1.39
CA TYR A 67 2.35 -5.83 -2.66
C TYR A 67 3.59 -6.55 -3.19
N VAL A 68 3.77 -6.48 -4.50
CA VAL A 68 4.95 -6.95 -5.23
C VAL A 68 5.55 -5.78 -5.99
N VAL A 69 6.86 -5.57 -5.87
CA VAL A 69 7.59 -4.55 -6.62
C VAL A 69 8.77 -5.18 -7.36
N ASP A 70 8.95 -4.77 -8.62
CA ASP A 70 10.09 -5.17 -9.44
C ASP A 70 11.20 -4.11 -9.37
N LEU A 71 12.27 -4.40 -8.63
CA LEU A 71 13.45 -3.54 -8.51
C LEU A 71 14.50 -3.95 -9.54
N GLU A 72 15.67 -3.30 -9.56
CA GLU A 72 16.70 -3.56 -10.57
C GLU A 72 17.23 -5.00 -10.49
N ASP A 73 17.64 -5.44 -9.29
CA ASP A 73 18.29 -6.74 -9.06
C ASP A 73 17.41 -7.76 -8.33
N GLU A 74 16.25 -7.33 -7.82
CA GLU A 74 15.37 -8.17 -7.01
C GLU A 74 13.88 -7.89 -7.26
N VAL A 75 13.05 -8.87 -6.90
CA VAL A 75 11.60 -8.73 -6.79
C VAL A 75 11.23 -8.89 -5.33
N VAL A 76 10.56 -7.89 -4.76
CA VAL A 76 10.18 -7.89 -3.35
C VAL A 76 8.69 -8.15 -3.23
N ILE A 77 8.32 -9.10 -2.38
CA ILE A 77 6.96 -9.29 -1.87
C ILE A 77 6.95 -8.73 -0.45
N ASN A 78 5.99 -7.87 -0.12
CA ASN A 78 5.89 -7.28 1.22
C ASN A 78 4.46 -7.36 1.76
N GLU A 79 4.33 -7.75 3.02
CA GLU A 79 3.09 -7.66 3.78
C GLU A 79 2.77 -6.21 4.09
N HIS A 80 1.58 -5.74 3.70
CA HIS A 80 1.32 -4.31 3.65
C HIS A 80 -0.12 -3.91 3.94
N GLY A 81 -0.26 -2.68 4.41
CA GLY A 81 -1.54 -2.03 4.68
C GLY A 81 -1.75 -0.80 3.81
N TRP A 82 -2.90 -0.69 3.15
CA TRP A 82 -3.28 0.49 2.38
C TRP A 82 -4.76 0.81 2.53
N TYR A 83 -5.14 2.01 2.07
CA TYR A 83 -6.53 2.45 2.08
C TYR A 83 -7.13 2.30 0.68
N ALA A 84 -8.21 1.52 0.57
CA ALA A 84 -8.98 1.42 -0.66
C ALA A 84 -10.15 2.42 -0.64
N LEU A 85 -10.18 3.27 -1.67
CA LEU A 85 -11.26 4.21 -1.94
C LEU A 85 -12.50 3.47 -2.51
N PRO A 86 -13.71 4.05 -2.41
CA PRO A 86 -14.94 3.40 -2.85
C PRO A 86 -15.00 3.08 -4.35
N ASP A 87 -14.26 3.82 -5.16
CA ASP A 87 -14.12 3.61 -6.60
C ASP A 87 -13.04 2.57 -6.97
N GLY A 88 -12.37 1.99 -5.97
CA GLY A 88 -11.32 0.99 -6.14
C GLY A 88 -9.91 1.56 -6.19
N GLN A 89 -9.73 2.89 -6.18
CA GLN A 89 -8.40 3.49 -6.11
C GLN A 89 -7.71 3.22 -4.77
N ILE A 90 -6.39 3.37 -4.74
CA ILE A 90 -5.52 3.10 -3.59
C ILE A 90 -4.89 4.40 -3.09
N LEU A 91 -4.92 4.61 -1.78
CA LEU A 91 -4.04 5.54 -1.08
C LEU A 91 -3.02 4.77 -0.25
N ASP A 92 -1.75 4.95 -0.58
CA ASP A 92 -0.64 4.27 0.06
C ASP A 92 0.50 5.25 0.34
N PRO A 93 0.49 5.91 1.51
CA PRO A 93 1.52 6.85 1.90
C PRO A 93 2.92 6.24 1.99
N THR A 94 3.03 4.93 2.22
CA THR A 94 4.33 4.27 2.40
C THR A 94 4.96 3.94 1.06
N VAL A 95 4.20 3.36 0.13
CA VAL A 95 4.73 2.97 -1.18
C VAL A 95 5.23 4.17 -1.97
N VAL A 96 4.52 5.30 -1.94
CA VAL A 96 4.96 6.52 -2.64
C VAL A 96 6.23 7.17 -2.07
N ILE A 97 6.65 6.79 -0.86
CA ILE A 97 7.94 7.19 -0.28
C ILE A 97 9.04 6.20 -0.66
N LEU A 98 8.73 4.90 -0.59
CA LEU A 98 9.70 3.82 -0.72
C LEU A 98 10.03 3.45 -2.16
N VAL A 99 9.05 3.49 -3.05
CA VAL A 99 9.16 2.96 -4.39
C VAL A 99 9.31 4.11 -5.39
N PRO A 100 10.36 4.11 -6.22
CA PRO A 100 10.49 5.10 -7.29
C PRO A 100 9.27 5.09 -8.22
N PRO A 101 8.80 6.25 -8.71
CA PRO A 101 7.54 6.34 -9.47
C PRO A 101 7.58 5.66 -10.84
N ASP A 102 8.78 5.35 -11.35
CA ASP A 102 9.00 4.60 -12.59
C ASP A 102 8.95 3.07 -12.39
N ARG A 103 8.77 2.61 -11.15
CA ARG A 103 8.67 1.18 -10.82
C ARG A 103 7.22 0.75 -10.67
N SER A 104 6.89 -0.39 -11.25
CA SER A 104 5.56 -0.99 -11.11
C SER A 104 5.41 -1.65 -9.75
N VAL A 105 4.29 -1.37 -9.10
CA VAL A 105 3.83 -2.01 -7.86
C VAL A 105 2.53 -2.74 -8.17
N TYR A 106 2.40 -3.96 -7.65
CA TYR A 106 1.23 -4.80 -7.83
C TYR A 106 0.64 -5.14 -6.47
N TYR A 107 -0.64 -4.85 -6.24
CA TYR A 107 -1.32 -5.05 -4.97
C TYR A 107 -2.28 -6.24 -5.02
N PHE A 108 -2.32 -6.98 -3.94
CA PHE A 108 -3.15 -8.18 -3.76
C PHE A 108 -3.91 -8.06 -2.44
N SER A 109 -5.19 -7.65 -2.52
CA SER A 109 -6.05 -7.50 -1.35
C SER A 109 -6.29 -8.86 -0.67
N GLY A 110 -5.97 -8.94 0.62
CA GLY A 110 -6.24 -10.12 1.45
C GLY A 110 -7.51 -9.96 2.28
N VAL A 111 -7.48 -9.07 3.27
CA VAL A 111 -8.60 -8.80 4.16
C VAL A 111 -8.94 -7.33 4.17
N GLU A 112 -10.21 -7.01 3.96
CA GLU A 112 -10.72 -5.64 3.98
C GLU A 112 -11.46 -5.36 5.29
N ARG A 113 -11.27 -4.17 5.85
CA ARG A 113 -11.92 -3.73 7.08
C ARG A 113 -12.59 -2.38 6.92
N THR A 114 -13.82 -2.30 7.42
CA THR A 114 -14.56 -1.06 7.61
C THR A 114 -13.94 -0.20 8.73
N TYR A 115 -14.32 1.07 8.75
CA TYR A 115 -14.01 1.97 9.86
C TYR A 115 -14.48 1.44 11.21
N GLN A 116 -15.67 0.85 11.25
CA GLN A 116 -16.24 0.30 12.47
C GLN A 116 -15.38 -0.84 13.02
N GLU A 117 -14.96 -1.77 12.15
CA GLU A 117 -14.07 -2.87 12.53
C GLU A 117 -12.71 -2.36 13.00
N VAL A 118 -12.09 -1.44 12.27
CA VAL A 118 -10.79 -0.84 12.66
C VAL A 118 -10.90 -0.17 14.03
N ASN A 119 -11.92 0.65 14.26
CA ASN A 119 -12.13 1.29 15.57
C ASN A 119 -12.35 0.29 16.69
N MET A 120 -13.10 -0.79 16.44
CA MET A 120 -13.33 -1.86 17.42
C MET A 120 -12.03 -2.59 17.77
N ILE A 121 -11.14 -2.76 16.79
CA ILE A 121 -9.82 -3.37 16.97
C ILE A 121 -8.93 -2.43 17.80
N LEU A 122 -8.85 -1.15 17.45
CA LEU A 122 -8.01 -0.15 18.15
C LEU A 122 -8.41 0.07 19.62
N GLN A 123 -9.64 -0.27 20.00
CA GLN A 123 -10.08 -0.23 21.41
C GLN A 123 -9.59 -1.42 22.24
N GLN A 124 -9.06 -2.47 21.61
CA GLN A 124 -8.51 -3.64 22.30
C GLN A 124 -7.06 -3.35 22.73
N LYS A 125 -6.75 -3.62 24.00
CA LYS A 125 -5.47 -3.23 24.62
C LYS A 125 -4.22 -3.85 23.97
N GLU A 126 -4.36 -5.00 23.34
CA GLU A 126 -3.24 -5.79 22.77
C GLU A 126 -3.38 -5.98 21.26
N ALA A 127 -4.28 -5.24 20.61
CA ALA A 127 -4.46 -5.33 19.18
C ALA A 127 -3.40 -4.54 18.42
N TRP A 128 -2.91 -5.14 17.33
CA TRP A 128 -2.01 -4.53 16.37
C TRP A 128 -2.35 -5.03 14.96
N PHE A 129 -1.83 -4.31 13.96
CA PHE A 129 -2.03 -4.63 12.55
C PHE A 129 -0.72 -5.11 11.91
N PRO A 130 -0.77 -6.09 10.98
CA PRO A 130 -1.95 -6.71 10.39
C PRO A 130 -2.72 -7.59 11.37
N TYR A 131 -4.02 -7.33 11.52
CA TYR A 131 -4.83 -7.94 12.56
C TYR A 131 -5.04 -9.44 12.33
N VAL A 132 -4.90 -9.92 11.08
CA VAL A 132 -4.92 -11.37 10.78
C VAL A 132 -3.87 -12.16 11.57
N ARG A 133 -2.74 -11.55 11.96
CA ARG A 133 -1.73 -12.18 12.81
C ARG A 133 -2.00 -12.02 14.30
N CYS A 134 -2.74 -10.98 14.68
CA CYS A 134 -3.03 -10.65 16.07
C CYS A 134 -4.12 -11.55 16.68
N VAL A 135 -5.16 -11.91 15.91
CA VAL A 135 -6.35 -12.63 16.43
C VAL A 135 -6.09 -14.07 16.91
N GLY A 136 -4.92 -14.65 16.62
CA GLY A 136 -4.54 -16.01 17.02
C GLY A 136 -5.33 -17.14 16.35
N THR A 137 -6.46 -16.85 15.69
CA THR A 137 -7.30 -17.84 15.00
C THR A 137 -6.73 -18.31 13.66
N TYR A 138 -5.84 -17.52 13.06
CA TYR A 138 -5.32 -17.75 11.70
C TYR A 138 -3.85 -18.16 11.68
N GLY A 139 -3.30 -18.59 12.82
CA GLY A 139 -1.87 -18.88 12.95
C GLY A 139 -1.01 -17.63 13.11
N GLU A 140 0.27 -17.83 13.43
CA GLU A 140 1.23 -16.72 13.69
C GLU A 140 1.55 -15.91 12.42
N ASP A 141 1.42 -16.53 11.25
CA ASP A 141 1.64 -15.90 9.93
C ASP A 141 0.36 -15.30 9.32
N GLY A 142 -0.80 -15.51 9.96
CA GLY A 142 -2.11 -15.08 9.46
C GLY A 142 -2.63 -15.85 8.24
N LEU A 143 -1.88 -16.82 7.71
CA LEU A 143 -2.23 -17.57 6.49
C LEU A 143 -3.33 -18.62 6.72
N GLY A 144 -3.81 -18.78 7.95
CA GLY A 144 -5.05 -19.51 8.24
C GLY A 144 -6.31 -18.79 7.73
N HIS A 145 -6.24 -17.50 7.41
CA HIS A 145 -7.36 -16.78 6.79
C HIS A 145 -7.39 -17.06 5.27
N PRO A 146 -8.49 -17.60 4.71
CA PRO A 146 -8.51 -18.08 3.33
C PRO A 146 -8.23 -16.98 2.30
N ASP A 147 -8.83 -15.80 2.45
CA ASP A 147 -8.62 -14.70 1.49
C ASP A 147 -7.22 -14.10 1.60
N TYR A 148 -6.64 -14.05 2.81
CA TYR A 148 -5.28 -13.58 3.05
C TYR A 148 -4.25 -14.54 2.44
N ALA A 149 -4.46 -15.84 2.62
CA ALA A 149 -3.64 -16.88 2.01
C ALA A 149 -3.74 -16.86 0.48
N ALA A 150 -4.95 -16.69 -0.06
CA ALA A 150 -5.15 -16.57 -1.50
C ALA A 150 -4.39 -15.36 -2.07
N ALA A 151 -4.43 -14.21 -1.37
CA ALA A 151 -3.69 -13.01 -1.76
C ALA A 151 -2.17 -13.21 -1.73
N TYR A 152 -1.66 -13.87 -0.69
CA TYR A 152 -0.25 -14.25 -0.60
C TYR A 152 0.19 -15.14 -1.77
N GLU A 153 -0.61 -16.17 -2.10
CA GLU A 153 -0.34 -17.07 -3.20
C GLU A 153 -0.33 -16.36 -4.56
N ALA A 154 -1.26 -15.42 -4.76
CA ALA A 154 -1.31 -14.58 -5.96
C ALA A 154 -0.08 -13.68 -6.07
N ALA A 155 0.30 -13.02 -4.98
CA ALA A 155 1.52 -12.20 -4.91
C ALA A 155 2.77 -13.02 -5.20
N ARG A 156 2.91 -14.22 -4.61
CA ARG A 156 4.03 -15.12 -4.87
C ARG A 156 4.11 -15.54 -6.33
N LYS A 157 2.98 -15.87 -6.95
CA LYS A 157 2.91 -16.22 -8.37
C LYS A 157 3.36 -15.05 -9.26
N LYS A 158 2.94 -13.81 -8.94
CA LYS A 158 3.38 -12.62 -9.65
C LYS A 158 4.88 -12.39 -9.51
N ALA A 159 5.41 -12.51 -8.30
CA ALA A 159 6.83 -12.30 -8.04
C ALA A 159 7.71 -13.31 -8.78
N LEU A 160 7.34 -14.60 -8.78
CA LEU A 160 8.02 -15.63 -9.56
C LEU A 160 8.03 -15.32 -11.06
N ALA A 161 6.90 -14.85 -11.60
CA ALA A 161 6.81 -14.48 -13.01
C ALA A 161 7.74 -13.31 -13.36
N LEU A 162 7.82 -12.29 -12.50
CA LEU A 162 8.71 -11.14 -12.68
C LEU A 162 10.18 -11.54 -12.55
N ALA A 163 10.52 -12.34 -11.54
CA ALA A 163 11.90 -12.76 -11.29
C ALA A 163 12.47 -13.59 -12.46
N HIS A 164 11.64 -14.44 -13.09
CA HIS A 164 12.03 -15.26 -14.23
C HIS A 164 11.96 -14.52 -15.58
N ALA A 165 11.46 -13.28 -15.63
CA ALA A 165 11.40 -12.51 -16.87
C ALA A 165 12.78 -11.97 -17.32
N SER A 166 13.78 -11.97 -16.43
CA SER A 166 15.15 -11.54 -16.70
C SER A 166 16.13 -12.71 -16.87
N THR A 167 17.31 -12.44 -17.42
CA THR A 167 18.42 -13.41 -17.48
C THR A 167 19.73 -12.70 -17.05
N PRO A 168 20.34 -13.08 -15.91
CA PRO A 168 19.88 -14.12 -14.97
C PRO A 168 18.55 -13.74 -14.27
N PRO A 169 17.82 -14.73 -13.72
CA PRO A 169 16.65 -14.44 -12.89
C PRO A 169 17.00 -13.53 -11.72
N LYS A 170 16.10 -12.60 -11.38
CA LYS A 170 16.28 -11.71 -10.21
C LYS A 170 16.18 -12.49 -8.91
N HIS A 171 16.82 -11.95 -7.87
CA HIS A 171 16.61 -12.42 -6.50
C HIS A 171 15.16 -12.16 -6.06
N MET A 172 14.62 -12.98 -5.17
CA MET A 172 13.30 -12.76 -4.58
C MET A 172 13.43 -12.55 -3.08
N THR A 173 12.87 -11.44 -2.60
CA THR A 173 12.86 -11.09 -1.18
C THR A 173 11.42 -11.10 -0.67
N PHE A 174 11.21 -11.69 0.51
CA PHE A 174 9.93 -11.75 1.18
C PHE A 174 10.03 -11.01 2.51
N LEU A 175 9.20 -10.00 2.70
CA LEU A 175 9.14 -9.17 3.89
C LEU A 175 7.75 -9.28 4.53
N THR A 176 7.72 -9.39 5.84
CA THR A 176 6.52 -9.31 6.65
C THR A 176 6.55 -8.07 7.54
N ALA A 177 5.40 -7.68 8.10
CA ALA A 177 5.35 -6.54 9.02
C ALA A 177 6.28 -6.72 10.24
N GLN A 178 6.61 -7.97 10.61
CA GLN A 178 7.51 -8.29 11.72
C GLN A 178 8.99 -8.14 11.37
N ASP A 179 9.37 -8.32 10.10
CA ASP A 179 10.77 -8.25 9.67
C ASP A 179 11.31 -6.80 9.72
N LEU A 180 10.40 -5.82 9.71
CA LEU A 180 10.73 -4.39 9.72
C LEU A 180 10.98 -3.82 11.12
N GLU A 181 10.75 -4.61 12.19
CA GLU A 181 10.96 -4.19 13.60
C GLU A 181 12.37 -4.52 14.14
N GLY A 182 13.29 -5.04 13.31
CA GLY A 182 14.67 -5.32 13.68
C GLY A 182 15.49 -4.06 14.05
N PRO A 183 16.65 -4.20 14.75
CA PRO A 183 17.49 -3.05 15.12
C PRO A 183 17.89 -2.27 13.86
N GLN A 184 17.44 -1.02 13.79
CA GLN A 184 17.49 -0.08 12.65
C GLN A 184 18.91 0.28 12.14
N GLU A 185 19.95 -0.43 12.54
CA GLU A 185 21.35 -0.03 12.33
C GLU A 185 21.95 -0.40 10.96
N ALA A 186 21.20 -1.00 10.01
CA ALA A 186 21.83 -1.53 8.77
C ALA A 186 21.13 -1.24 7.43
N MET A 187 20.10 -0.40 7.37
CA MET A 187 19.55 0.05 6.08
C MET A 187 19.74 1.56 5.92
N GLU A 188 20.93 1.96 5.47
CA GLU A 188 21.13 3.24 4.77
C GLU A 188 20.37 3.21 3.43
N LEU A 189 19.04 3.13 3.47
CA LEU A 189 18.21 3.60 2.37
C LEU A 189 18.34 5.12 2.37
N GLN A 190 19.29 5.64 1.58
CA GLN A 190 19.33 7.06 1.27
C GLN A 190 18.07 7.42 0.48
N VAL A 191 17.00 7.75 1.20
CA VAL A 191 15.80 8.36 0.61
C VAL A 191 16.18 9.77 0.19
N HIS A 192 16.62 9.92 -1.05
CA HIS A 192 16.80 11.23 -1.69
C HIS A 192 15.41 11.81 -1.97
N LEU A 193 14.89 12.59 -1.03
CA LEU A 193 13.65 13.32 -1.20
C LEU A 193 13.88 14.47 -2.20
N PHE A 194 13.60 14.23 -3.49
CA PHE A 194 13.61 15.29 -4.49
C PHE A 194 12.38 16.19 -4.28
N LEU A 195 12.58 17.31 -3.59
CA LEU A 195 11.61 18.40 -3.56
C LEU A 195 11.61 19.08 -4.93
N VAL A 196 10.77 18.60 -5.85
CA VAL A 196 10.48 19.30 -7.09
C VAL A 196 9.57 20.47 -6.74
N SER A 197 10.16 21.65 -6.53
CA SER A 197 9.40 22.90 -6.48
C SER A 197 8.70 23.08 -7.83
N PRO A 198 7.39 23.43 -7.88
CA PRO A 198 6.75 23.78 -9.13
C PRO A 198 7.51 24.96 -9.73
N THR A 199 8.10 24.74 -10.91
CA THR A 199 8.62 25.83 -11.73
C THR A 199 7.47 26.78 -12.00
N ARG A 200 7.56 27.97 -11.41
CA ARG A 200 6.71 29.11 -11.74
C ARG A 200 6.82 29.30 -13.25
N SER A 201 5.76 28.99 -13.99
CA SER A 201 5.67 29.34 -15.40
C SER A 201 5.84 30.85 -15.51
N GLU A 202 6.86 31.27 -16.27
CA GLU A 202 7.08 32.67 -16.64
C GLU A 202 5.94 33.11 -17.57
N GLU A 203 4.81 33.50 -16.99
CA GLU A 203 3.89 34.44 -17.61
C GLU A 203 4.26 35.84 -17.11
N GLU A 204 5.16 36.53 -17.83
CA GLU A 204 5.17 38.01 -17.95
C GLU A 204 6.25 38.44 -18.97
N GLN A 205 6.02 38.12 -20.25
CA GLN A 205 6.56 38.91 -21.36
C GLN A 205 5.40 39.34 -22.26
N SER A 206 4.74 40.42 -21.89
CA SER A 206 4.06 41.29 -22.86
C SER A 206 4.01 42.71 -22.31
N GLY A 207 4.77 43.62 -22.92
CA GLY A 207 4.81 45.00 -22.48
C GLY A 207 5.85 45.91 -23.15
N GLU A 208 6.28 45.62 -24.38
CA GLU A 208 6.94 46.65 -25.21
C GLU A 208 5.85 47.44 -25.95
N VAL A 209 5.52 48.62 -25.45
CA VAL A 209 4.80 49.64 -26.22
C VAL A 209 5.85 50.60 -26.78
N GLN A 210 6.21 50.41 -28.05
CA GLN A 210 6.82 51.47 -28.86
C GLN A 210 5.78 52.59 -29.03
N SER A 211 6.16 53.81 -28.66
CA SER A 211 5.46 55.02 -29.11
C SER A 211 6.42 55.85 -29.94
N ASP A 212 6.20 55.82 -31.25
CA ASP A 212 6.65 56.84 -32.18
C ASP A 212 5.72 58.05 -32.04
N SER A 213 6.28 59.22 -31.69
CA SER A 213 5.95 60.57 -32.19
C SER A 213 6.70 61.64 -31.38
#